data_AF-A0AAX7SN16-F1
#
_entry.id   AF-A0AAX7SN16-F1
#
_cell.length_a   1.000
_cell.length_b   1.000
_cell.length_c   1.000
_cell.angle_alpha   90.00
_cell.angle_beta   90.00
_cell.angle_gamma   90.00
#
_symmetry.space_group_name_H-M   'P 1'
#
loop_
_entity.id
_entity.type
_entity.pdbx_description
1 polymer ?
#
loop_
_entity_poly.entity_id
_entity_poly.type
_entity_poly.pdbx_seq_one_letter_code
_entity_poly.pdbx_strand_id
1 'polypeptide(L)'
;MESILSEQSATVDELVEACIKAFDEKGTLKDASLVRMFLMMHPWYIPSADLAKKLVLKSQEDGCTDERRTKICHLVKYWISEFPAEFNLNPELADQIKDYKDLLTTEGNERQSQLIDLDSVPSYKWKRQVTQRVPSVSKKRKMSLLFDHLDSCELAEHLTYLEYKSFCKILFQDYHSFVMHGCTVDNPILERFITLFNSVSQWIQLMVLSKPTAPQRAAVISHFIRVAQ
;
A
#
# COMPACT_ATOMS: atom_id res chain seq x y z
N MET A 1 -30.73 -16.03 -0.81
CA MET A 1 -29.51 -15.19 -0.72
C MET A 1 -28.75 -15.71 0.48
N GLU A 2 -28.00 -16.79 0.28
CA GLU A 2 -27.20 -17.39 1.35
C GLU A 2 -25.96 -16.52 1.57
N SER A 3 -25.76 -16.17 2.82
CA SER A 3 -24.60 -15.45 3.34
C SER A 3 -23.34 -16.27 3.03
N ILE A 4 -22.48 -15.77 2.12
CA ILE A 4 -21.17 -16.37 1.77
C ILE A 4 -20.11 -16.04 2.85
N LEU A 5 -20.52 -15.95 4.11
CA LEU A 5 -19.61 -16.12 5.24
C LEU A 5 -19.80 -17.54 5.76
N SER A 6 -19.47 -18.53 4.91
CA SER A 6 -19.31 -19.90 5.37
C SER A 6 -18.01 -19.97 6.16
N GLU A 7 -18.06 -20.48 7.39
CA GLU A 7 -16.92 -20.76 8.29
C GLU A 7 -15.99 -21.89 7.74
N GLN A 8 -15.96 -22.09 6.42
CA GLN A 8 -15.27 -23.18 5.73
C GLN A 8 -14.14 -22.61 4.86
N SER A 9 -13.06 -23.39 4.73
CA SER A 9 -11.95 -23.10 3.82
C SER A 9 -12.45 -23.00 2.38
N ALA A 10 -12.03 -21.96 1.67
CA ALA A 10 -12.29 -21.79 0.24
C ALA A 10 -10.97 -21.82 -0.55
N THR A 11 -11.03 -22.37 -1.75
CA THR A 11 -9.94 -22.33 -2.73
C THR A 11 -9.86 -20.96 -3.40
N VAL A 12 -8.71 -20.64 -3.99
CA VAL A 12 -8.54 -19.40 -4.78
C VAL A 12 -9.58 -19.32 -5.91
N ASP A 13 -9.89 -20.44 -6.56
CA ASP A 13 -10.89 -20.48 -7.64
C ASP A 13 -12.31 -20.17 -7.16
N GLU A 14 -12.71 -20.70 -6.01
CA GLU A 14 -14.01 -20.37 -5.40
C GLU A 14 -14.10 -18.91 -5.00
N LEU A 15 -13.03 -18.33 -4.45
CA LEU A 15 -12.97 -16.91 -4.09
C LEU A 15 -13.01 -16.01 -5.33
N VAL A 16 -12.32 -16.38 -6.41
CA VAL A 16 -12.40 -15.66 -7.70
C VAL A 16 -13.82 -15.68 -8.24
N GLU A 17 -14.48 -16.84 -8.25
CA GLU A 17 -15.88 -16.95 -8.69
C GLU A 17 -16.83 -16.13 -7.82
N ALA A 18 -16.63 -16.14 -6.49
CA ALA A 18 -17.43 -15.33 -5.57
C ALA A 18 -17.22 -13.82 -5.84
N CYS A 19 -15.99 -13.39 -6.12
CA CYS A 19 -15.69 -12.00 -6.47
C CYS A 19 -16.34 -11.58 -7.80
N ILE A 20 -16.32 -12.44 -8.82
CA ILE A 20 -16.98 -12.16 -10.11
C ILE A 20 -18.50 -12.04 -9.92
N LYS A 21 -19.10 -12.97 -9.16
CA LYS A 21 -20.55 -12.99 -8.89
C LYS A 21 -21.04 -11.84 -8.02
N ALA A 22 -20.14 -11.18 -7.28
CA ALA A 22 -20.49 -10.04 -6.42
C ALA A 22 -20.95 -8.81 -7.23
N PHE A 23 -20.50 -8.69 -8.49
CA PHE A 23 -20.89 -7.59 -9.38
C PHE A 23 -22.19 -7.89 -10.13
N ASP A 24 -23.04 -6.88 -10.28
CA ASP A 24 -24.14 -6.90 -11.25
C ASP A 24 -23.66 -6.49 -12.67
N GLU A 25 -24.57 -6.52 -13.65
CA GLU A 25 -24.29 -6.12 -15.04
C GLU A 25 -23.81 -4.66 -15.18
N LYS A 26 -24.23 -3.78 -14.26
CA LYS A 26 -23.89 -2.36 -14.26
C LYS A 26 -22.57 -2.08 -13.52
N GLY A 27 -22.00 -3.09 -12.86
CA GLY A 27 -20.78 -2.98 -12.05
C GLY A 27 -21.03 -2.56 -10.61
N THR A 28 -22.27 -2.63 -10.13
CA THR A 28 -22.61 -2.31 -8.73
C THR A 28 -22.25 -3.47 -7.82
N LEU A 29 -21.57 -3.16 -6.70
CA LEU A 29 -21.33 -4.09 -5.59
C LEU A 29 -22.33 -3.82 -4.47
N LYS A 30 -23.04 -4.85 -4.01
CA LYS A 30 -23.89 -4.75 -2.80
C LYS A 30 -23.06 -4.77 -1.52
N ASP A 31 -22.04 -5.63 -1.50
CA ASP A 31 -21.05 -5.70 -0.43
C ASP A 31 -19.66 -5.85 -1.06
N ALA A 32 -18.80 -4.86 -0.81
CA ALA A 32 -17.43 -4.84 -1.32
C ALA A 32 -16.44 -5.56 -0.39
N SER A 33 -16.87 -6.00 0.80
CA SER A 33 -15.99 -6.55 1.85
C SER A 33 -15.19 -7.75 1.34
N LEU A 34 -15.86 -8.76 0.77
CA LEU A 34 -15.24 -9.96 0.21
C LEU A 34 -14.27 -9.62 -0.92
N VAL A 35 -14.73 -8.79 -1.88
CA VAL A 35 -13.94 -8.42 -3.06
C VAL A 35 -12.69 -7.66 -2.65
N ARG A 36 -12.84 -6.66 -1.78
CA ARG A 36 -11.73 -5.86 -1.26
C ARG A 36 -10.76 -6.70 -0.43
N MET A 37 -11.28 -7.59 0.41
CA MET A 37 -10.46 -8.50 1.20
C MET A 37 -9.64 -9.42 0.30
N PHE A 38 -10.28 -10.10 -0.66
CA PHE A 38 -9.58 -11.01 -1.55
C PHE A 38 -8.56 -10.27 -2.43
N LEU A 39 -8.93 -9.14 -3.04
CA LEU A 39 -7.99 -8.36 -3.85
C LEU A 39 -6.82 -7.82 -3.04
N MET A 40 -7.00 -7.45 -1.77
CA MET A 40 -5.87 -7.05 -0.93
C MET A 40 -5.01 -8.24 -0.51
N MET A 41 -5.63 -9.38 -0.19
CA MET A 41 -4.96 -10.51 0.46
C MET A 41 -4.49 -11.62 -0.51
N HIS A 42 -4.89 -11.60 -1.77
CA HIS A 42 -4.47 -12.61 -2.75
C HIS A 42 -2.94 -12.79 -2.86
N PRO A 43 -2.06 -11.78 -2.66
CA PRO A 43 -0.61 -11.98 -2.80
C PRO A 43 -0.03 -13.01 -1.81
N TRP A 44 -0.75 -13.31 -0.71
CA TRP A 44 -0.38 -14.37 0.24
C TRP A 44 -0.52 -15.79 -0.33
N TYR A 45 -1.35 -15.96 -1.36
CA TYR A 45 -1.77 -17.26 -1.88
C TYR A 45 -1.45 -17.45 -3.37
N ILE A 46 -1.45 -16.36 -4.14
CA ILE A 46 -1.25 -16.34 -5.59
C ILE A 46 -0.60 -15.00 -6.02
N PRO A 47 0.43 -15.01 -6.90
CA PRO A 47 0.96 -13.77 -7.46
C PRO A 47 -0.13 -12.98 -8.20
N SER A 48 -0.08 -11.65 -8.13
CA SER A 48 -1.08 -10.80 -8.81
C SER A 48 -1.13 -11.03 -10.32
N ALA A 49 0.03 -11.26 -10.93
CA ALA A 49 0.15 -11.70 -12.32
C ALA A 49 -0.60 -13.01 -12.59
N ASP A 50 -0.53 -14.00 -11.71
CA ASP A 50 -1.22 -15.27 -11.94
C ASP A 50 -2.72 -15.17 -11.67
N LEU A 51 -3.15 -14.28 -10.75
CA LEU A 51 -4.55 -13.92 -10.59
C LEU A 51 -5.10 -13.24 -11.85
N ALA A 52 -4.38 -12.28 -12.43
CA ALA A 52 -4.76 -11.62 -13.67
C ALA A 52 -4.87 -12.62 -14.83
N LYS A 53 -3.86 -13.47 -15.07
CA LYS A 53 -3.94 -14.60 -16.02
C LYS A 53 -5.20 -15.45 -15.80
N LYS A 54 -5.52 -15.80 -14.55
CA LYS A 54 -6.71 -16.61 -14.22
C LYS A 54 -8.02 -15.90 -14.59
N LEU A 55 -8.13 -14.59 -14.36
CA LEU A 55 -9.28 -13.79 -14.78
C LEU A 55 -9.42 -13.75 -16.31
N VAL A 56 -8.30 -13.59 -17.03
CA VAL A 56 -8.28 -13.62 -18.50
C VAL A 56 -8.75 -14.98 -19.01
N LEU A 57 -8.21 -16.08 -18.49
CA LEU A 57 -8.63 -17.43 -18.87
C LEU A 57 -10.14 -17.65 -18.65
N LYS A 58 -10.68 -17.23 -17.51
CA LYS A 58 -12.12 -17.30 -17.21
C LYS A 58 -12.99 -16.50 -18.18
N SER A 59 -12.47 -15.39 -18.71
CA SER A 59 -13.17 -14.58 -19.70
C SER A 59 -13.20 -15.22 -21.11
N GLN A 60 -12.28 -16.16 -21.35
CA GLN A 60 -12.06 -16.88 -22.61
C GLN A 60 -12.55 -18.34 -22.58
N GLU A 61 -13.12 -18.81 -21.46
CA GLU A 61 -13.70 -20.16 -21.35
C GLU A 61 -14.82 -20.37 -22.38
N ASP A 62 -14.85 -21.55 -23.01
CA ASP A 62 -15.95 -21.97 -23.89
C ASP A 62 -17.28 -21.92 -23.12
N GLY A 63 -18.19 -21.06 -23.58
CA GLY A 63 -19.47 -20.79 -22.91
C GLY A 63 -19.48 -19.57 -21.97
N CYS A 64 -18.40 -18.78 -21.94
CA CYS A 64 -18.40 -17.50 -21.22
C CYS A 64 -19.38 -16.51 -21.86
N THR A 65 -20.43 -16.17 -21.11
CA THR A 65 -21.45 -15.19 -21.54
C THR A 65 -20.91 -13.76 -21.50
N ASP A 66 -21.49 -12.88 -22.31
CA ASP A 66 -21.16 -11.45 -22.31
C ASP A 66 -21.38 -10.81 -20.93
N GLU A 67 -22.40 -11.26 -20.19
CA GLU A 67 -22.65 -10.87 -18.80
C GLU A 67 -21.46 -11.24 -17.90
N ARG A 68 -20.98 -12.48 -17.98
CA ARG A 68 -19.86 -12.95 -17.15
C ARG A 68 -18.57 -12.19 -17.50
N ARG A 69 -18.29 -11.99 -18.79
CA ARG A 69 -17.15 -11.19 -19.26
C ARG A 69 -17.22 -9.75 -18.77
N THR A 70 -18.41 -9.16 -18.77
CA THR A 70 -18.64 -7.79 -18.24
C THR A 70 -18.37 -7.72 -16.74
N LYS A 71 -18.82 -8.71 -15.95
CA LYS A 71 -18.52 -8.79 -14.51
C LYS A 71 -17.02 -8.94 -14.23
N ILE A 72 -16.31 -9.73 -15.03
CA ILE A 72 -14.84 -9.84 -14.93
C ILE A 72 -14.18 -8.47 -15.19
N CYS A 73 -14.63 -7.73 -16.20
CA CYS A 73 -14.10 -6.41 -16.50
C CYS A 73 -14.42 -5.39 -15.38
N HIS A 74 -15.60 -5.48 -14.75
CA HIS A 74 -15.92 -4.67 -13.56
C HIS A 74 -15.04 -5.01 -12.36
N LEU A 75 -14.73 -6.30 -12.14
CA LEU A 75 -13.78 -6.72 -11.11
C LEU A 75 -12.37 -6.16 -11.37
N VAL A 76 -11.88 -6.25 -12.61
CA VAL A 76 -10.58 -5.67 -13.00
C VAL A 76 -10.58 -4.15 -12.82
N LYS A 77 -11.63 -3.47 -13.28
CA LYS A 77 -11.81 -2.02 -13.08
C LYS A 77 -11.79 -1.65 -11.61
N TYR A 78 -12.51 -2.39 -10.77
CA TYR A 78 -12.53 -2.18 -9.33
C TYR A 78 -11.14 -2.37 -8.72
N TRP A 79 -10.43 -3.44 -9.12
CA TRP A 79 -9.06 -3.70 -8.67
C TRP A 79 -8.10 -2.55 -9.02
N ILE A 80 -8.14 -2.06 -10.26
CA ILE A 80 -7.33 -0.91 -10.69
C ILE A 80 -7.66 0.33 -9.85
N SER A 81 -8.95 0.60 -9.59
CA SER A 81 -9.38 1.78 -8.85
C SER A 81 -9.00 1.75 -7.37
N GLU A 82 -9.12 0.59 -6.71
CA GLU A 82 -8.85 0.45 -5.27
C GLU A 82 -7.37 0.25 -4.97
N PHE A 83 -6.64 -0.43 -5.85
CA PHE A 83 -5.23 -0.79 -5.65
C PHE A 83 -4.32 -0.34 -6.82
N PRO A 84 -4.37 0.94 -7.24
CA PRO A 84 -3.64 1.43 -8.41
C PRO A 84 -2.11 1.31 -8.29
N ALA A 85 -1.59 1.31 -7.06
CA ALA A 85 -0.17 1.17 -6.81
C ALA A 85 0.37 -0.21 -7.24
N GLU A 86 -0.45 -1.27 -7.18
CA GLU A 86 -0.04 -2.62 -7.61
C GLU A 86 0.25 -2.64 -9.10
N PHE A 87 -0.61 -2.03 -9.91
CA PHE A 87 -0.45 -1.92 -11.37
C PHE A 87 0.71 -1.02 -11.76
N ASN A 88 0.99 0.05 -11.01
CA ASN A 88 2.13 0.91 -11.33
C ASN A 88 3.50 0.27 -10.99
N LEU A 89 3.53 -0.58 -9.97
CA LEU A 89 4.77 -1.15 -9.42
C LEU A 89 5.07 -2.55 -9.94
N ASN A 90 4.09 -3.26 -10.49
CA ASN A 90 4.25 -4.58 -11.07
C ASN A 90 4.03 -4.53 -12.61
N PRO A 91 5.11 -4.44 -13.41
CA PRO A 91 5.00 -4.39 -14.86
C PRO A 91 4.34 -5.64 -15.45
N GLU A 92 4.63 -6.83 -14.91
CA GLU A 92 4.03 -8.08 -15.41
C GLU A 92 2.50 -8.07 -15.27
N LEU A 93 1.99 -7.59 -14.12
CA LEU A 93 0.55 -7.41 -13.91
C LEU A 93 -0.04 -6.39 -14.89
N ALA A 94 0.62 -5.24 -15.07
CA ALA A 94 0.15 -4.18 -15.95
C ALA A 94 0.10 -4.65 -17.42
N ASP A 95 1.14 -5.33 -17.87
CA ASP A 95 1.26 -5.85 -19.24
C ASP A 95 0.14 -6.89 -19.50
N GLN A 96 -0.14 -7.79 -18.56
CA GLN A 96 -1.23 -8.75 -18.74
C GLN A 96 -2.62 -8.12 -18.83
N ILE A 97 -2.90 -7.10 -18.01
CA ILE A 97 -4.19 -6.40 -18.09
C ILE A 97 -4.28 -5.58 -19.37
N LYS A 98 -3.16 -5.04 -19.86
CA LYS A 98 -3.09 -4.37 -21.15
C LYS A 98 -3.34 -5.34 -22.30
N ASP A 99 -2.67 -6.49 -22.32
CA ASP A 99 -2.88 -7.54 -23.31
C ASP A 99 -4.34 -8.02 -23.30
N TYR A 100 -4.95 -8.12 -22.11
CA TYR A 100 -6.36 -8.46 -21.99
C TYR A 100 -7.29 -7.40 -22.60
N LYS A 101 -7.02 -6.11 -22.37
CA LYS A 101 -7.77 -5.01 -23.00
C LYS A 101 -7.63 -5.04 -24.53
N ASP A 102 -6.43 -5.29 -25.04
CA ASP A 102 -6.16 -5.34 -26.48
C ASP A 102 -6.85 -6.57 -27.11
N LEU A 103 -6.89 -7.69 -26.41
CA LEU A 103 -7.63 -8.89 -26.81
C LEU A 103 -9.13 -8.61 -26.91
N LEU A 104 -9.74 -8.01 -25.89
CA LEU A 104 -11.15 -7.63 -25.90
C LEU A 104 -11.49 -6.71 -27.08
N THR A 105 -10.59 -5.78 -27.40
CA THR A 105 -10.75 -4.88 -28.55
C THR A 105 -10.69 -5.64 -29.88
N THR A 106 -9.76 -6.58 -30.01
CA THR A 106 -9.57 -7.39 -31.23
C THR A 106 -10.74 -8.34 -31.48
N GLU A 107 -11.38 -8.85 -30.42
CA GLU A 107 -12.56 -9.73 -30.49
C GLU A 107 -13.89 -8.97 -30.70
N GLY A 108 -13.85 -7.62 -30.78
CA GLY A 108 -15.05 -6.79 -30.94
C GLY A 108 -15.83 -6.52 -29.64
N ASN A 109 -15.28 -6.87 -28.48
CA ASN A 109 -15.84 -6.61 -27.15
C ASN A 109 -15.51 -5.19 -26.66
N GLU A 110 -15.82 -4.17 -27.48
CA GLU A 110 -15.41 -2.78 -27.22
C GLU A 110 -15.96 -2.21 -25.90
N ARG A 111 -17.21 -2.56 -25.54
CA ARG A 111 -17.85 -2.10 -24.29
C ARG A 111 -17.09 -2.58 -23.06
N GLN A 112 -16.62 -3.82 -23.09
CA GLN A 112 -15.84 -4.44 -22.01
C GLN A 112 -14.40 -3.87 -21.98
N SER A 113 -13.78 -3.68 -23.15
CA SER A 113 -12.46 -3.05 -23.27
C SER A 113 -12.42 -1.65 -22.65
N GLN A 114 -13.47 -0.85 -22.88
CA GLN A 114 -13.60 0.51 -22.32
C GLN A 114 -13.70 0.56 -20.78
N LEU A 115 -14.04 -0.56 -20.12
CA LEU A 115 -14.07 -0.61 -18.65
C LEU A 115 -12.67 -0.66 -18.04
N ILE A 116 -11.66 -1.08 -18.82
CA ILE A 116 -10.28 -1.25 -18.36
C ILE A 116 -9.46 -0.04 -18.77
N ASP A 117 -9.05 0.76 -17.79
CA ASP A 117 -8.24 1.96 -18.01
C ASP A 117 -7.01 1.98 -17.09
N LEU A 118 -5.86 1.61 -17.67
CA LEU A 118 -4.56 1.70 -17.02
C LEU A 118 -3.92 3.08 -17.14
N ASP A 119 -4.37 3.93 -18.08
CA ASP A 119 -3.78 5.26 -18.30
C ASP A 119 -4.14 6.23 -17.16
N SER A 120 -5.26 5.98 -16.49
CA SER A 120 -5.68 6.71 -15.29
C SER A 120 -4.82 6.44 -14.04
N VAL A 121 -3.99 5.39 -14.05
CA VAL A 121 -3.20 4.97 -12.88
C VAL A 121 -2.09 5.99 -12.59
N PRO A 122 -2.11 6.66 -11.42
CA PRO A 122 -1.06 7.59 -11.06
C PRO A 122 0.31 6.91 -10.97
N SER A 123 1.38 7.65 -11.23
CA SER A 123 2.71 7.16 -10.93
C SER A 123 2.92 7.10 -9.40
N TYR A 124 3.23 5.93 -8.86
CA TYR A 124 3.55 5.72 -7.44
C TYR A 124 5.06 5.62 -7.20
N LYS A 125 5.85 5.32 -8.24
CA LYS A 125 7.32 5.26 -8.17
C LYS A 125 7.92 6.54 -7.58
N TRP A 126 7.41 7.73 -7.96
CA TRP A 126 7.92 9.00 -7.42
C TRP A 126 7.49 9.23 -5.96
N LYS A 127 6.26 8.86 -5.56
CA LYS A 127 5.78 9.00 -4.17
C LYS A 127 6.62 8.16 -3.21
N ARG A 128 7.06 6.99 -3.69
CA ARG A 128 7.89 6.03 -2.96
C ARG A 128 9.39 6.26 -3.16
N GLN A 129 9.81 7.38 -3.78
CA GLN A 129 11.22 7.73 -3.77
C GLN A 129 11.72 7.95 -2.33
N VAL A 130 12.80 7.25 -2.04
CA VAL A 130 13.57 7.33 -0.81
C VAL A 130 14.41 8.61 -0.90
N THR A 131 14.11 9.63 -0.08
CA THR A 131 14.81 10.93 -0.15
C THR A 131 16.30 10.74 0.17
N GLN A 132 17.21 10.92 -0.77
CA GLN A 132 18.64 10.78 -0.45
C GLN A 132 19.07 11.78 0.63
N ARG A 133 19.89 11.34 1.59
CA ARG A 133 20.51 12.25 2.57
C ARG A 133 21.43 13.17 1.79
N VAL A 134 21.11 14.47 1.75
CA VAL A 134 22.09 15.48 1.33
C VAL A 134 23.17 15.51 2.40
N PRO A 135 24.46 15.27 2.08
CA PRO A 135 25.53 15.41 3.04
C PRO A 135 25.70 16.90 3.33
N SER A 136 25.13 17.38 4.43
CA SER A 136 25.40 18.75 4.87
C SER A 136 26.77 18.78 5.56
N VAL A 137 27.74 19.44 4.92
CA VAL A 137 29.09 19.68 5.45
C VAL A 137 29.09 20.73 6.59
N SER A 138 27.92 21.23 7.00
CA SER A 138 27.79 22.23 8.07
C SER A 138 27.59 21.58 9.44
N LYS A 139 28.38 22.05 10.43
CA LYS A 139 28.27 21.65 11.85
C LYS A 139 26.83 21.91 12.35
N LYS A 140 25.99 20.87 12.44
CA LYS A 140 24.58 20.91 12.88
C LYS A 140 24.37 21.23 14.38
N ARG A 141 25.26 22.00 15.01
CA ARG A 141 25.12 22.43 16.41
C ARG A 141 23.93 23.36 16.66
N LYS A 142 23.35 23.93 15.59
CA LYS A 142 22.23 24.90 15.67
C LYS A 142 20.89 24.30 16.11
N MET A 143 20.65 23.00 15.93
CA MET A 143 19.37 22.36 16.31
C MET A 143 19.22 22.25 17.84
N SER A 144 20.32 22.04 18.56
CA SER A 144 20.31 21.88 20.02
C SER A 144 19.90 23.15 20.78
N LEU A 145 20.07 24.33 20.17
CA LEU A 145 19.70 25.61 20.80
C LEU A 145 18.23 25.97 20.53
N LEU A 146 17.65 25.48 19.44
CA LEU A 146 16.25 25.71 19.10
C LEU A 146 15.31 24.81 19.91
N PHE A 147 15.76 23.59 20.24
CA PHE A 147 14.99 22.63 21.03
C PHE A 147 14.58 23.16 22.41
N ASP A 148 15.49 23.86 23.10
CA ASP A 148 15.23 24.35 24.47
C ASP A 148 14.12 25.42 24.52
N HIS A 149 13.72 25.97 23.37
CA HIS A 149 12.69 26.99 23.22
C HIS A 149 11.47 26.55 22.42
N LEU A 150 11.49 25.33 21.86
CA LEU A 150 10.38 24.80 21.10
C LEU A 150 9.29 24.34 22.06
N ASP A 151 8.04 24.68 21.76
CA ASP A 151 6.91 24.21 22.54
C ASP A 151 6.74 22.68 22.41
N SER A 152 6.32 22.01 23.49
CA SER A 152 6.18 20.55 23.51
C SER A 152 5.13 20.06 22.51
N CYS A 153 4.02 20.78 22.34
CA CYS A 153 2.96 20.41 21.39
C CYS A 153 3.44 20.59 19.96
N GLU A 154 4.11 21.72 19.67
CA GLU A 154 4.67 21.98 18.34
C GLU A 154 5.70 20.91 17.94
N LEU A 155 6.57 20.49 18.87
CA LEU A 155 7.50 19.39 18.61
C LEU A 155 6.78 18.07 18.34
N ALA A 156 5.73 17.76 19.10
CA ALA A 156 4.93 16.55 18.89
C ALA A 156 4.30 16.56 17.48
N GLU A 157 3.67 17.65 17.07
CA GLU A 157 3.07 17.81 15.73
C GLU A 157 4.10 17.58 14.61
N HIS A 158 5.30 18.15 14.74
CA HIS A 158 6.36 17.95 13.76
C HIS A 158 6.83 16.50 13.69
N LEU A 159 7.00 15.82 14.83
CA LEU A 159 7.36 14.39 14.86
C LEU A 159 6.26 13.53 14.24
N THR A 160 5.00 13.77 14.60
CA THR A 160 3.84 13.10 14.02
C THR A 160 3.78 13.30 12.51
N TYR A 161 3.99 14.52 12.02
CA TYR A 161 4.00 14.80 10.59
C TYR A 161 5.12 14.05 9.86
N LEU A 162 6.32 14.00 10.43
CA LEU A 162 7.45 13.26 9.87
C LEU A 162 7.17 11.75 9.79
N GLU A 163 6.65 11.16 10.86
CA GLU A 163 6.28 9.76 10.90
C GLU A 163 5.14 9.45 9.93
N TYR A 164 4.06 10.23 9.95
CA TYR A 164 2.92 10.10 9.05
C TYR A 164 3.35 10.13 7.58
N LYS A 165 4.15 11.12 7.19
CA LYS A 165 4.65 11.24 5.82
C LYS A 165 5.51 10.05 5.40
N SER A 166 6.27 9.47 6.32
CA SER A 166 7.03 8.25 6.06
C SER A 166 6.13 7.01 5.98
N PHE A 167 5.14 6.93 6.87
CA PHE A 167 4.17 5.83 6.97
C PHE A 167 3.30 5.71 5.71
N CYS A 168 2.80 6.83 5.17
CA CYS A 168 1.98 6.83 3.94
C CYS A 168 2.68 6.29 2.69
N LYS A 169 4.00 6.05 2.72
CA LYS A 169 4.74 5.43 1.62
C LYS A 169 4.72 3.91 1.65
N ILE A 170 4.41 3.33 2.81
CA ILE A 170 4.37 1.89 3.04
C ILE A 170 3.11 1.34 2.37
N LEU A 171 3.29 0.31 1.56
CA LEU A 171 2.22 -0.38 0.86
C LEU A 171 2.09 -1.83 1.34
N PHE A 172 1.00 -2.49 0.92
CA PHE A 172 0.74 -3.88 1.28
C PHE A 172 1.91 -4.83 0.97
N GLN A 173 2.56 -4.66 -0.18
CA GLN A 173 3.73 -5.44 -0.57
C GLN A 173 4.89 -5.33 0.43
N ASP A 174 5.04 -4.19 1.10
CA ASP A 174 6.08 -4.00 2.11
C ASP A 174 5.76 -4.80 3.38
N TYR A 175 4.50 -4.83 3.80
CA TYR A 175 4.06 -5.66 4.93
C TYR A 175 4.18 -7.14 4.59
N HIS A 176 3.71 -7.55 3.41
CA HIS A 176 3.81 -8.93 2.94
C HIS A 176 5.26 -9.42 2.94
N SER A 177 6.17 -8.65 2.31
CA SER A 177 7.60 -8.98 2.30
C SER A 177 8.17 -9.08 3.72
N PHE A 178 7.87 -8.11 4.59
CA PHE A 178 8.39 -8.11 5.96
C PHE A 178 7.94 -9.34 6.76
N VAL A 179 6.66 -9.70 6.68
CA VAL A 179 6.13 -10.84 7.43
C VAL A 179 6.64 -12.17 6.87
N MET A 180 6.78 -12.29 5.54
CA MET A 180 7.32 -13.50 4.91
C MET A 180 8.79 -13.75 5.26
N HIS A 181 9.59 -12.69 5.43
CA HIS A 181 11.02 -12.80 5.75
C HIS A 181 11.32 -12.69 7.26
N GLY A 182 10.40 -12.16 8.05
CA GLY A 182 10.61 -11.83 9.48
C GLY A 182 11.49 -10.59 9.72
N CYS A 183 11.95 -9.93 8.66
CA CYS A 183 12.74 -8.71 8.70
C CYS A 183 12.64 -7.93 7.38
N THR A 184 13.26 -6.76 7.30
CA THR A 184 13.32 -5.99 6.04
C THR A 184 14.38 -6.57 5.10
N VAL A 185 13.94 -7.32 4.09
CA VAL A 185 14.78 -7.79 2.98
C VAL A 185 14.31 -7.09 1.70
N ASP A 186 15.22 -6.40 1.01
CA ASP A 186 14.94 -5.60 -0.20
C ASP A 186 13.71 -4.68 -0.09
N ASN A 187 13.46 -4.17 1.12
CA ASN A 187 12.31 -3.33 1.46
C ASN A 187 12.76 -1.95 1.98
N PRO A 188 13.27 -1.08 1.09
CA PRO A 188 13.88 0.19 1.49
C PRO A 188 12.88 1.19 2.08
N ILE A 189 11.58 1.02 1.82
CA ILE A 189 10.54 1.90 2.34
C ILE A 189 10.30 1.61 3.82
N LEU A 190 10.06 0.35 4.17
CA LEU A 190 9.84 -0.04 5.55
C LEU A 190 11.13 0.09 6.38
N GLU A 191 12.28 -0.27 5.82
CA GLU A 191 13.59 -0.07 6.47
C GLU A 191 13.80 1.40 6.84
N ARG A 192 13.41 2.31 5.95
CA ARG A 192 13.53 3.75 6.20
C ARG A 192 12.56 4.27 7.25
N PHE A 193 11.34 3.74 7.29
CA PHE A 193 10.40 4.05 8.36
C PHE A 193 10.93 3.58 9.73
N ILE A 194 11.44 2.35 9.82
CA ILE A 194 12.08 1.81 11.03
C ILE A 194 13.31 2.65 11.41
N THR A 195 14.12 3.05 10.42
CA THR A 195 15.28 3.92 10.64
C THR A 195 14.87 5.29 11.19
N LEU A 196 13.78 5.89 10.70
CA LEU A 196 13.25 7.15 11.22
C LEU A 196 12.85 6.99 12.70
N PHE A 197 12.08 5.96 13.02
CA PHE A 197 11.67 5.66 14.39
C PHE A 197 12.87 5.51 15.34
N ASN A 198 13.87 4.72 14.93
CA ASN A 198 15.11 4.53 15.69
C ASN A 198 15.92 5.83 15.80
N SER A 199 15.94 6.66 14.74
CA SER A 199 16.64 7.94 14.74
C SER A 199 16.01 8.94 15.71
N VAL A 200 14.68 8.97 15.83
CA VAL A 200 13.98 9.82 16.83
C VAL A 200 14.34 9.36 18.24
N SER A 201 14.29 8.06 18.51
CA SER A 201 14.69 7.49 19.81
C SER A 201 16.14 7.83 20.17
N GLN A 202 17.08 7.65 19.23
CA GLN A 202 18.47 8.01 19.43
C GLN A 202 18.67 9.52 19.60
N TRP A 203 17.92 10.34 18.85
CA TRP A 203 17.98 11.79 18.99
C TRP A 203 17.56 12.24 20.38
N ILE A 204 16.47 11.68 20.94
CA ILE A 204 16.03 11.94 22.32
C ILE A 204 17.16 11.59 23.32
N GLN A 205 17.75 10.40 23.19
CA GLN A 205 18.86 9.97 24.04
C GLN A 205 20.04 10.96 23.98
N LEU A 206 20.42 11.40 22.78
CA LEU A 206 21.49 12.37 22.58
C LEU A 206 21.14 13.76 23.13
N MET A 207 19.89 14.22 23.01
CA MET A 207 19.45 15.50 23.59
C MET A 207 19.56 15.49 25.11
N VAL A 208 19.16 14.39 25.76
CA VAL A 208 19.35 14.23 27.21
C VAL A 208 20.84 14.19 27.57
N LEU A 209 21.62 13.31 26.94
CA LEU A 209 23.05 13.14 27.26
C LEU A 209 23.92 14.35 26.89
N SER A 210 23.44 15.25 26.04
CA SER A 210 24.14 16.48 25.68
C SER A 210 24.23 17.48 26.84
N LYS A 211 23.36 17.39 27.86
CA LYS A 211 23.37 18.33 28.98
C LYS A 211 24.39 17.92 30.04
N PRO A 212 25.28 18.85 30.47
CA PRO A 212 26.40 18.53 31.34
C PRO A 212 25.97 18.17 32.77
N THR A 213 24.90 18.78 33.29
CA THR A 213 24.46 18.62 34.68
C THR A 213 23.21 17.74 34.82
N ALA A 214 23.08 17.04 35.94
CA ALA A 214 21.91 16.19 36.21
C ALA A 214 20.57 16.97 36.21
N PRO A 215 20.46 18.18 36.80
CA PRO A 215 19.21 18.95 36.75
C PRO A 215 18.80 19.33 35.33
N GLN A 216 19.76 19.70 34.47
CA GLN A 216 19.46 20.02 33.06
C GLN A 216 18.99 18.79 32.29
N ARG A 217 19.58 17.61 32.56
CA ARG A 217 19.09 16.34 31.98
C ARG A 217 17.66 16.03 32.41
N ALA A 218 17.34 16.21 33.69
CA ALA A 218 15.99 16.01 34.21
C ALA A 218 14.96 16.98 33.58
N ALA A 219 15.34 18.22 33.31
CA ALA A 219 14.49 19.19 32.62
C ALA A 219 14.18 18.77 31.17
N VAL A 220 15.19 18.29 30.43
CA VAL A 220 14.99 17.76 29.06
C VAL A 220 14.11 16.51 29.08
N ILE A 221 14.32 15.59 30.03
CA ILE A 221 13.46 14.41 30.20
C ILE A 221 12.01 14.84 30.45
N SER A 222 11.79 15.79 31.36
CA SER A 222 10.45 16.30 31.67
C SER A 222 9.79 16.97 30.46
N HIS A 223 10.58 17.66 29.63
CA HIS A 223 10.09 18.21 28.37
C HIS A 223 9.65 17.11 27.39
N PHE A 224 10.46 16.06 27.19
CA PHE A 224 10.06 14.93 26.34
C PHE A 224 8.87 14.13 26.87
N ILE A 225 8.69 14.04 28.20
CA ILE A 225 7.47 13.47 28.78
C ILE A 225 6.25 14.28 28.34
N ARG A 226 6.32 15.62 28.35
CA ARG A 226 5.23 16.49 27.87
C ARG A 226 4.99 16.37 26.37
N VAL A 227 6.02 16.15 25.57
CA VAL A 227 5.89 15.88 24.12
C VAL A 227 5.16 14.56 23.86
N ALA A 228 5.29 13.59 24.76
CA ALA A 228 4.68 12.27 24.64
C ALA A 228 3.24 12.16 25.20
N GLN A 229 2.79 13.15 25.98
CA GLN A 229 1.45 13.24 26.56
C GLN A 229 0.45 13.82 25.56
#